data_AF-A0A2V6A445-F1
#
_entry.id   AF-A0A2V6A445-F1
#
_cell.length_a   1.000
_cell.length_b   1.000
_cell.length_c   1.000
_cell.angle_alpha   90.00
_cell.angle_beta   90.00
_cell.angle_gamma   90.00
#
_symmetry.space_group_name_H-M   'P 1'
#
loop_
_entity.id
_entity.type
_entity.pdbx_description
1 polymer ?
#
loop_
_entity_poly.entity_id
_entity_poly.type
_entity_poly.pdbx_seq_one_letter_code
_entity_poly.pdbx_strand_id
1 'polypeptide(L)'
;MRSPHISTRLEFQALARRRSEFTYNGLSQRVKIVEKDNGSVTSAKNLVWVGSEIGEERDASNNVTKRYYAQGVQIGSTNYYYTRDHLGSIREMIDSSEVMHARYDYDPYGRRTKVSGDLDSDFAYAGYYNHSSSGLYATLNRFYDPGLGRWISRDPIGETEGINLYRYAANDPLKYTDPSGLEVFPNGVPSPTPLGSGRSPCTIYDEALKDAQAKFSRQELWNVTR
;
A
#
# COMPACT_ATOMS: atom_id res chain seq x y z
N MET A 1 19.39 23.42 -57.69
CA MET A 1 18.80 23.93 -56.44
C MET A 1 18.32 22.72 -55.63
N ARG A 2 19.06 22.32 -54.58
CA ARG A 2 18.65 21.20 -53.71
C ARG A 2 17.91 21.77 -52.50
N SER A 3 16.66 21.35 -52.34
CA SER A 3 15.81 21.72 -51.20
C SER A 3 16.40 21.14 -49.90
N PRO A 4 16.54 21.91 -48.81
CA PRO A 4 16.88 21.35 -47.52
C PRO A 4 15.63 20.70 -46.91
N HIS A 5 15.68 19.38 -46.71
CA HIS A 5 14.70 18.67 -45.89
C HIS A 5 14.86 19.13 -44.43
N ILE A 6 13.84 19.77 -43.89
CA ILE A 6 13.72 20.10 -42.47
C ILE A 6 13.47 18.79 -41.72
N SER A 7 14.50 18.31 -41.01
CA SER A 7 14.36 17.21 -40.06
C SER A 7 13.84 17.80 -38.74
N THR A 8 12.54 17.69 -38.50
CA THR A 8 11.94 17.97 -37.19
C THR A 8 11.98 16.68 -36.38
N ARG A 9 13.04 16.49 -35.59
CA ARG A 9 13.09 15.47 -34.55
C ARG A 9 12.34 16.00 -33.33
N LEU A 10 11.07 15.63 -33.20
CA LEU A 10 10.29 15.78 -31.97
C LEU A 10 10.78 14.71 -30.97
N GLU A 11 11.80 15.05 -30.17
CA GLU A 11 12.13 14.29 -28.96
C GLU A 11 11.02 14.55 -27.92
N PHE A 12 9.97 13.76 -27.94
CA PHE A 12 8.96 13.78 -26.88
C PHE A 12 9.45 12.92 -25.70
N GLN A 13 10.47 13.39 -24.97
CA GLN A 13 10.78 12.84 -23.65
C GLN A 13 9.80 13.41 -22.62
N ALA A 14 8.55 12.97 -22.68
CA ALA A 14 7.64 13.08 -21.55
C ALA A 14 7.82 11.84 -20.67
N LEU A 15 9.00 11.65 -20.08
CA LEU A 15 9.07 10.79 -18.90
C LEU A 15 8.41 11.59 -17.77
N ALA A 16 7.44 10.97 -17.09
CA ALA A 16 6.94 11.46 -15.82
C ALA A 16 8.13 11.96 -15.00
N ARG A 17 8.14 13.24 -14.64
CA ARG A 17 9.26 13.81 -13.88
C ARG A 17 9.48 12.97 -12.62
N ARG A 18 8.41 12.53 -11.97
CA ARG A 18 8.47 11.61 -10.82
C ARG A 18 7.90 10.25 -11.18
N ARG A 19 8.55 9.18 -10.74
CA ARG A 19 8.11 7.80 -10.94
C ARG A 19 8.38 6.98 -9.69
N SER A 20 7.43 6.11 -9.36
CA SER A 20 7.58 5.10 -8.31
C SER A 20 7.64 3.73 -8.96
N GLU A 21 8.64 2.93 -8.61
CA GLU A 21 8.87 1.59 -9.12
C GLU A 21 8.77 0.58 -7.97
N PHE A 22 8.00 -0.48 -8.18
CA PHE A 22 7.73 -1.51 -7.18
C PHE A 22 8.31 -2.85 -7.62
N THR A 23 8.99 -3.56 -6.73
CA THR A 23 9.45 -4.94 -6.96
C THR A 23 8.72 -5.89 -6.02
N TYR A 24 8.31 -7.03 -6.55
CA TYR A 24 7.56 -8.06 -5.82
C TYR A 24 8.31 -9.38 -5.81
N ASN A 25 8.12 -10.17 -4.75
CA ASN A 25 8.58 -11.56 -4.71
C ASN A 25 7.54 -12.52 -5.32
N GLY A 26 7.84 -13.83 -5.34
CA GLY A 26 6.93 -14.86 -5.87
C GLY A 26 5.65 -15.07 -5.05
N LEU A 27 5.52 -14.43 -3.89
CA LEU A 27 4.31 -14.43 -3.05
C LEU A 27 3.49 -13.15 -3.24
N SER A 28 3.77 -12.37 -4.29
CA SER A 28 3.16 -11.06 -4.58
C SER A 28 3.37 -10.01 -3.47
N GLN A 29 4.36 -10.21 -2.60
CA GLN A 29 4.71 -9.23 -1.57
C GLN A 29 5.64 -8.17 -2.15
N ARG A 30 5.33 -6.90 -1.92
CA ARG A 30 6.17 -5.77 -2.35
C ARG A 30 7.45 -5.73 -1.53
N VAL A 31 8.58 -6.12 -2.12
CA VAL A 31 9.89 -6.20 -1.46
C VAL A 31 10.78 -4.99 -1.67
N LYS A 32 10.48 -4.13 -2.66
CA LYS A 32 11.25 -2.91 -2.93
C LYS A 32 10.37 -1.78 -3.45
N ILE A 33 10.68 -0.55 -3.04
CA ILE A 33 10.11 0.70 -3.56
C ILE A 33 11.28 1.60 -3.98
N VAL A 34 11.24 2.09 -5.21
CA VAL A 34 12.23 3.04 -5.74
C VAL A 34 11.51 4.26 -6.30
N GLU A 35 11.82 5.42 -5.75
CA GLU A 35 11.36 6.71 -6.25
C GLU A 35 12.42 7.31 -7.16
N LYS A 36 11.99 7.87 -8.28
CA LYS A 36 12.85 8.57 -9.24
C LYS A 36 12.33 9.97 -9.53
N ASP A 37 13.25 10.93 -9.65
CA ASP A 37 13.01 12.26 -10.24
C ASP A 37 13.93 12.41 -11.46
N ASN A 38 13.34 12.69 -12.62
CA ASN A 38 14.03 12.82 -13.90
C ASN A 38 14.96 11.63 -14.23
N GLY A 39 14.49 10.40 -13.93
CA GLY A 39 15.25 9.16 -14.14
C GLY A 39 16.29 8.84 -13.07
N SER A 40 16.65 9.80 -12.21
CA SER A 40 17.58 9.58 -11.09
C SER A 40 16.85 9.05 -9.87
N VAL A 41 17.42 8.08 -9.17
CA VAL A 41 16.85 7.53 -7.92
C VAL A 41 16.97 8.56 -6.80
N THR A 42 15.84 8.96 -6.23
CA THR A 42 15.77 9.89 -5.10
C THR A 42 15.54 9.17 -3.76
N SER A 43 14.91 8.00 -3.80
CA SER A 43 14.71 7.15 -2.63
C SER A 43 14.67 5.70 -3.07
N ALA A 44 15.28 4.81 -2.28
CA ALA A 44 15.18 3.38 -2.48
C ALA A 44 15.13 2.69 -1.12
N LYS A 45 14.13 1.83 -0.94
CA LYS A 45 13.96 1.05 0.28
C LYS A 45 13.56 -0.38 -0.03
N ASN A 46 14.01 -1.28 0.84
CA ASN A 46 13.65 -2.68 0.82
C ASN A 46 12.68 -2.97 1.96
N LEU A 47 11.71 -3.84 1.72
CA LEU A 47 10.69 -4.24 2.70
C LEU A 47 10.86 -5.73 3.01
N VAL A 48 10.95 -6.05 4.30
CA VAL A 48 10.99 -7.44 4.80
C VAL A 48 9.62 -7.79 5.35
N TRP A 49 9.08 -8.92 4.93
CA TRP A 49 7.74 -9.39 5.30
C TRP A 49 7.81 -10.49 6.35
N VAL A 50 6.84 -10.48 7.27
CA VAL A 50 6.59 -11.54 8.25
C VAL A 50 5.16 -12.00 8.05
N GLY A 51 4.97 -13.19 7.46
CA GLY A 51 3.64 -13.62 7.02
C GLY A 51 3.08 -12.65 5.96
N SER A 52 1.91 -12.07 6.21
CA SER A 52 1.24 -11.10 5.32
C SER A 52 1.45 -9.64 5.71
N GLU A 53 2.34 -9.34 6.64
CA GLU A 53 2.61 -7.98 7.12
C GLU A 53 4.06 -7.56 6.86
N ILE A 54 4.29 -6.27 6.74
CA ILE A 54 5.64 -5.71 6.62
C ILE A 54 6.24 -5.66 8.03
N GLY A 55 7.34 -6.36 8.27
CA GLY A 55 8.04 -6.38 9.55
C GLY A 55 9.19 -5.37 9.64
N GLU A 56 9.88 -5.11 8.54
CA GLU A 56 10.98 -4.13 8.52
C GLU A 56 11.02 -3.31 7.23
N GLU A 57 11.47 -2.06 7.38
CA GLU A 57 11.98 -1.23 6.28
C GLU A 57 13.50 -1.14 6.40
N ARG A 58 14.16 -1.25 5.25
CA ARG A 58 15.61 -1.13 5.13
C ARG A 58 15.99 -0.14 4.05
N ASP A 59 17.12 0.51 4.23
CA ASP A 59 17.68 1.41 3.21
C ASP A 59 18.22 0.62 1.99
N ALA A 60 18.75 1.35 1.00
CA ALA A 60 19.34 0.77 -0.20
C ALA A 60 20.59 -0.11 0.06
N SER A 61 21.29 0.14 1.17
CA SER A 61 22.45 -0.62 1.65
C SER A 61 22.06 -1.78 2.57
N ASN A 62 20.76 -2.03 2.75
CA ASN A 62 20.18 -3.09 3.56
C ASN A 62 20.34 -2.92 5.08
N ASN A 63 20.60 -1.69 5.55
CA ASN A 63 20.53 -1.36 6.98
C ASN A 63 19.08 -1.16 7.40
N VAL A 64 18.72 -1.61 8.60
CA VAL A 64 17.36 -1.45 9.14
C VAL A 64 17.09 0.02 9.48
N THR A 65 16.07 0.61 8.86
CA THR A 65 15.62 1.98 9.14
C THR A 65 14.40 2.00 10.07
N LYS A 66 13.50 1.02 9.90
CA LYS A 66 12.30 0.88 10.73
C LYS A 66 11.98 -0.59 11.01
N ARG A 67 11.44 -0.86 12.19
CA ARG A 67 10.79 -2.13 12.54
C ARG A 67 9.34 -1.87 12.87
N TYR A 68 8.44 -2.58 12.20
CA TYR A 68 7.01 -2.40 12.39
C TYR A 68 6.46 -3.47 13.31
N TYR A 69 5.51 -3.07 14.14
CA TYR A 69 4.82 -3.92 15.08
C TYR A 69 3.32 -3.69 14.99
N ALA A 70 2.56 -4.66 15.49
CA ALA A 70 1.11 -4.57 15.53
C ALA A 70 0.59 -3.34 16.26
N GLN A 71 1.34 -2.66 17.14
CA GLN A 71 0.86 -1.47 17.87
C GLN A 71 1.78 -0.25 17.71
N GLY A 72 2.72 -0.26 16.77
CA GLY A 72 3.71 0.80 16.69
C GLY A 72 4.81 0.57 15.67
N VAL A 73 5.80 1.45 15.71
CA VAL A 73 7.00 1.37 14.89
C VAL A 73 8.21 1.78 15.72
N GLN A 74 9.33 1.10 15.55
CA GLN A 74 10.62 1.56 15.99
C GLN A 74 11.34 2.23 14.81
N ILE A 75 11.76 3.48 14.97
CA ILE A 75 12.54 4.22 13.97
C ILE A 75 13.89 4.54 14.59
N GLY A 76 14.97 3.99 14.03
CA GLY A 76 16.27 3.99 14.70
C GLY A 76 16.19 3.28 16.06
N SER A 77 16.41 4.03 17.14
CA SER A 77 16.33 3.55 18.53
C SER A 77 15.08 4.01 19.28
N THR A 78 14.22 4.83 18.66
CA THR A 78 13.01 5.38 19.29
C THR A 78 11.79 4.54 18.95
N ASN A 79 10.99 4.21 19.96
CA ASN A 79 9.72 3.51 19.79
C ASN A 79 8.56 4.52 19.73
N TYR A 80 7.69 4.32 18.77
CA TYR A 80 6.44 5.06 18.60
C TYR A 80 5.26 4.10 18.67
N TYR A 81 4.18 4.53 19.29
CA TYR A 81 2.98 3.76 19.54
C TYR A 81 1.80 4.36 18.80
N TYR A 82 0.96 3.50 18.25
CA TYR A 82 -0.21 3.90 17.49
C TYR A 82 -1.48 3.83 18.32
N THR A 83 -2.34 4.83 18.15
CA THR A 83 -3.77 4.69 18.46
C THR A 83 -4.53 4.45 17.17
N ARG A 84 -5.64 3.70 17.26
CA ARG A 84 -6.44 3.32 16.09
C ARG A 84 -7.93 3.50 16.32
N ASP A 85 -8.65 3.74 15.23
CA ASP A 85 -10.11 3.66 15.25
C ASP A 85 -10.62 2.22 15.04
N HIS A 86 -11.94 2.07 14.98
CA HIS A 86 -12.61 0.77 14.84
C HIS A 86 -12.35 0.07 13.50
N LEU A 87 -11.85 0.80 12.48
CA LEU A 87 -11.42 0.23 11.20
C LEU A 87 -9.96 -0.24 11.25
N GLY A 88 -9.23 0.08 12.33
CA GLY A 88 -7.80 -0.11 12.42
C GLY A 88 -6.99 1.03 11.77
N SER A 89 -7.63 2.16 11.41
CA SER A 89 -6.92 3.32 10.88
C SER A 89 -6.07 3.95 11.96
N ILE A 90 -4.81 4.26 11.67
CA ILE A 90 -3.94 4.96 12.63
C ILE A 90 -4.40 6.40 12.79
N ARG A 91 -4.82 6.73 14.02
CA ARG A 91 -5.30 8.06 14.41
C ARG A 91 -4.20 8.91 15.00
N GLU A 92 -3.35 8.34 15.84
CA GLU A 92 -2.24 9.05 16.47
C GLU A 92 -0.98 8.20 16.50
N MET A 93 0.17 8.88 16.55
CA MET A 93 1.47 8.30 16.80
C MET A 93 2.15 9.08 17.91
N ILE A 94 2.44 8.41 19.03
CA ILE A 94 3.07 9.01 20.22
C ILE A 94 4.38 8.30 20.54
N ASP A 95 5.32 8.97 21.20
CA ASP A 95 6.53 8.34 21.72
C ASP A 95 6.33 7.83 23.16
N SER A 96 7.40 7.28 23.78
CA SER A 96 7.37 6.83 25.18
C SER A 96 7.25 7.96 26.22
N SER A 97 7.43 9.20 25.79
CA SER A 97 7.27 10.41 26.62
C SER A 97 5.87 11.01 26.46
N GLU A 98 4.96 10.30 25.79
CA GLU A 98 3.60 10.73 25.47
C GLU A 98 3.54 11.98 24.57
N VAL A 99 4.63 12.27 23.85
CA VAL A 99 4.67 13.36 22.88
C VAL A 99 3.99 12.90 21.60
N MET A 100 3.02 13.70 21.12
CA MET A 100 2.29 13.44 19.89
C MET A 100 3.10 13.86 18.65
N HIS A 101 3.49 12.88 17.85
CA HIS A 101 4.27 13.06 16.62
C HIS A 101 3.45 13.01 15.34
N ALA A 102 2.26 12.43 15.39
CA ALA A 102 1.28 12.52 14.31
C ALA A 102 -0.14 12.41 14.85
N ARG A 103 -1.06 13.16 14.25
CA ARG A 103 -2.51 13.00 14.44
C ARG A 103 -3.23 13.15 13.12
N TYR A 104 -4.19 12.26 12.87
CA TYR A 104 -4.90 12.17 11.61
C TYR A 104 -6.42 12.08 11.79
N ASP A 105 -7.12 12.74 10.89
CA ASP A 105 -8.53 12.51 10.61
C ASP A 105 -8.68 11.86 9.23
N TYR A 106 -9.75 11.08 9.07
CA TYR A 106 -10.11 10.42 7.83
C TYR A 106 -11.57 10.68 7.51
N ASP A 107 -11.88 10.89 6.24
CA ASP A 107 -13.24 10.76 5.74
C ASP A 107 -13.65 9.26 5.68
N PRO A 108 -14.94 8.95 5.41
CA PRO A 108 -15.39 7.55 5.35
C PRO A 108 -14.67 6.67 4.33
N TYR A 109 -14.05 7.25 3.29
CA TYR A 109 -13.30 6.53 2.27
C TYR A 109 -11.78 6.62 2.50
N GLY A 110 -11.35 7.09 3.67
CA GLY A 110 -9.95 7.08 4.06
C GLY A 110 -9.14 8.26 3.53
N ARG A 111 -9.75 9.33 3.01
CA ARG A 111 -8.98 10.53 2.69
C ARG A 111 -8.44 11.15 3.97
N ARG A 112 -7.12 11.11 4.11
CA ARG A 112 -6.42 11.56 5.32
C ARG A 112 -6.21 13.08 5.35
N THR A 113 -6.48 13.67 6.51
CA THR A 113 -6.09 15.02 6.90
C THR A 113 -5.12 14.92 8.08
N LYS A 114 -3.92 15.50 7.95
CA LYS A 114 -2.98 15.60 9.08
C LYS A 114 -3.38 16.79 9.94
N VAL A 115 -3.73 16.52 11.19
CA VAL A 115 -4.20 17.52 12.16
C VAL A 115 -3.01 18.16 12.88
N SER A 116 -2.01 17.37 13.25
CA SER A 116 -0.80 17.84 13.93
C SER A 116 0.35 16.84 13.81
N GLY A 117 1.54 17.25 14.26
CA GLY A 117 2.73 16.41 14.39
C GLY A 117 3.80 16.68 13.34
N ASP A 118 5.03 16.32 13.68
CA ASP A 118 6.26 16.53 12.92
C ASP A 118 6.70 15.30 12.10
N LEU A 119 6.16 14.12 12.42
CA LEU A 119 6.43 12.86 11.72
C LEU A 119 5.20 12.35 10.99
N ASP A 120 5.39 11.35 10.13
CA ASP A 120 4.30 10.65 9.48
C ASP A 120 4.37 9.13 9.67
N SER A 121 3.21 8.52 9.90
CA SER A 121 3.05 7.07 9.92
C SER A 121 3.06 6.51 8.50
N ASP A 122 3.79 5.42 8.30
CA ASP A 122 3.80 4.66 7.05
C ASP A 122 2.52 3.85 6.84
N PHE A 123 1.76 3.59 7.89
CA PHE A 123 0.43 2.98 7.82
C PHE A 123 -0.64 4.03 8.09
N ALA A 124 -1.80 3.91 7.43
CA ALA A 124 -2.86 4.90 7.46
C ALA A 124 -4.24 4.26 7.67
N TYR A 125 -5.20 4.58 6.79
CA TYR A 125 -6.57 4.10 6.82
C TYR A 125 -6.65 2.57 6.77
N ALA A 126 -7.49 1.98 7.61
CA ALA A 126 -7.68 0.52 7.71
C ALA A 126 -6.38 -0.31 7.83
N GLY A 127 -5.31 0.28 8.36
CA GLY A 127 -4.00 -0.37 8.49
C GLY A 127 -3.21 -0.50 7.17
N TYR A 128 -3.65 0.14 6.09
CA TYR A 128 -2.97 0.06 4.80
C TYR A 128 -1.65 0.83 4.78
N TYR A 129 -0.70 0.35 4.00
CA TYR A 129 0.59 1.02 3.80
C TYR A 129 0.41 2.26 2.92
N ASN A 130 0.67 3.44 3.46
CA ASN A 130 0.57 4.71 2.77
C ASN A 130 1.80 4.97 1.88
N HIS A 131 1.60 4.93 0.57
CA HIS A 131 2.62 5.30 -0.39
C HIS A 131 2.56 6.81 -0.69
N SER A 132 3.25 7.59 0.15
CA SER A 132 3.17 9.06 0.20
C SER A 132 3.43 9.76 -1.13
N SER A 133 4.38 9.30 -1.94
CA SER A 133 4.68 9.90 -3.26
C SER A 133 3.48 9.89 -4.21
N SER A 134 2.63 8.86 -4.11
CA SER A 134 1.43 8.72 -4.96
C SER A 134 0.13 9.15 -4.28
N GLY A 135 0.10 9.16 -2.95
CA GLY A 135 -1.12 9.30 -2.16
C GLY A 135 -2.02 8.05 -2.12
N LEU A 136 -1.58 6.93 -2.71
CA LEU A 136 -2.30 5.66 -2.72
C LEU A 136 -2.01 4.85 -1.45
N TYR A 137 -2.98 4.05 -1.04
CA TYR A 137 -2.84 3.06 0.01
C TYR A 137 -2.61 1.68 -0.60
N ALA A 138 -1.58 1.00 -0.15
CA ALA A 138 -1.18 -0.29 -0.68
C ALA A 138 -1.57 -1.40 0.29
N THR A 139 -2.35 -2.35 -0.19
CA THR A 139 -2.55 -3.65 0.46
C THR A 139 -1.53 -4.65 -0.10
N LEU A 140 -1.72 -5.94 0.22
CA LEU A 140 -0.92 -7.00 -0.37
C LEU A 140 -1.14 -7.12 -1.88
N ASN A 141 -2.40 -7.04 -2.34
CA ASN A 141 -2.75 -7.39 -3.71
C ASN A 141 -3.17 -6.19 -4.58
N ARG A 142 -3.58 -5.07 -3.98
CA ARG A 142 -4.10 -3.92 -4.73
C ARG A 142 -3.66 -2.58 -4.13
N PHE A 143 -3.72 -1.55 -4.97
CA PHE A 143 -3.62 -0.17 -4.52
C PHE A 143 -5.02 0.47 -4.51
N TYR A 144 -5.30 1.15 -3.42
CA TYR A 144 -6.52 1.88 -3.15
C TYR A 144 -6.27 3.38 -3.28
N ASP A 145 -7.17 4.07 -3.99
CA ASP A 145 -7.19 5.52 -4.08
C ASP A 145 -8.25 6.09 -3.12
N PRO A 146 -7.84 6.67 -1.97
CA PRO A 146 -8.79 7.27 -1.03
C PRO A 146 -9.49 8.52 -1.58
N GLY A 147 -8.92 9.19 -2.59
CA GLY A 147 -9.56 10.33 -3.24
C GLY A 147 -10.70 9.92 -4.17
N LEU A 148 -10.66 8.70 -4.73
CA LEU A 148 -11.69 8.14 -5.58
C LEU A 148 -12.62 7.14 -4.85
N GLY A 149 -12.24 6.70 -3.65
CA GLY A 149 -12.99 5.72 -2.87
C GLY A 149 -13.02 4.32 -3.49
N ARG A 150 -11.96 3.91 -4.21
CA ARG A 150 -11.95 2.66 -4.99
C ARG A 150 -10.55 2.08 -5.22
N TRP A 151 -10.51 0.83 -5.65
CA TRP A 151 -9.28 0.20 -6.16
C TRP A 151 -8.88 0.81 -7.50
N ILE A 152 -7.57 0.91 -7.76
CA ILE A 152 -7.06 1.39 -9.06
C ILE A 152 -6.85 0.26 -10.07
N SER A 153 -6.86 -1.00 -9.61
CA SER A 153 -6.76 -2.19 -10.43
C SER A 153 -8.00 -3.07 -10.29
N ARG A 154 -8.25 -3.87 -11.33
CA ARG A 154 -9.33 -4.85 -11.38
C ARG A 154 -9.09 -5.94 -10.32
N ASP A 155 -10.15 -6.44 -9.70
CA ASP A 155 -10.06 -7.52 -8.71
C ASP A 155 -9.41 -8.80 -9.29
N PRO A 156 -8.29 -9.29 -8.70
CA PRO A 156 -7.63 -10.52 -9.14
C PRO A 156 -8.50 -11.77 -9.03
N ILE A 157 -9.42 -11.84 -8.05
CA ILE A 157 -10.35 -12.98 -7.90
C ILE A 157 -11.59 -12.85 -8.79
N GLY A 158 -11.62 -11.85 -9.68
CA GLY A 158 -12.70 -11.62 -10.63
C GLY A 158 -14.02 -11.30 -9.95
N GLU A 159 -15.10 -11.79 -10.53
CA GLU A 159 -16.47 -11.45 -10.14
C GLU A 159 -16.95 -12.17 -8.87
N THR A 160 -16.06 -12.87 -8.15
CA THR A 160 -16.34 -13.62 -6.92
C THR A 160 -17.00 -12.74 -5.85
N GLU A 161 -16.49 -11.53 -5.63
CA GLU A 161 -17.06 -10.53 -4.70
C GLU A 161 -18.18 -9.68 -5.33
N GLY A 162 -18.44 -9.87 -6.62
CA GLY A 162 -19.48 -9.19 -7.39
C GLY A 162 -18.98 -8.55 -8.69
N ILE A 163 -19.94 -8.01 -9.45
CA ILE A 163 -19.70 -7.52 -10.82
C ILE A 163 -18.83 -6.25 -10.89
N ASN A 164 -18.72 -5.49 -9.80
CA ASN A 164 -17.91 -4.26 -9.77
C ASN A 164 -16.52 -4.56 -9.19
N LEU A 165 -15.57 -4.78 -10.10
CA LEU A 165 -14.22 -5.22 -9.78
C LEU A 165 -13.29 -4.13 -9.24
N TYR A 166 -13.80 -2.91 -9.07
CA TYR A 166 -13.06 -1.77 -8.50
C TYR A 166 -13.67 -1.31 -7.16
N ARG A 167 -14.78 -1.91 -6.73
CA ARG A 167 -15.53 -1.49 -5.55
C ARG A 167 -14.73 -1.69 -4.28
N TYR A 168 -14.70 -0.68 -3.42
CA TYR A 168 -14.16 -0.80 -2.08
C TYR A 168 -15.25 -1.12 -1.05
N ALA A 169 -14.98 -2.07 -0.14
CA ALA A 169 -15.77 -2.32 1.06
C ALA A 169 -17.30 -2.40 0.86
N ALA A 170 -17.76 -3.02 -0.24
CA ALA A 170 -19.17 -3.08 -0.61
C ALA A 170 -19.92 -1.71 -0.65
N ASN A 171 -19.20 -0.60 -0.83
CA ASN A 171 -19.68 0.79 -0.70
C ASN A 171 -20.18 1.18 0.70
N ASP A 172 -19.82 0.42 1.74
CA ASP A 172 -20.12 0.72 3.14
C ASP A 172 -18.83 0.66 4.00
N PRO A 173 -17.91 1.61 3.78
CA PRO A 173 -16.57 1.60 4.38
C PRO A 173 -16.57 1.90 5.89
N LEU A 174 -17.70 2.33 6.45
CA LEU A 174 -17.86 2.47 7.90
C LEU A 174 -18.11 1.13 8.60
N LYS A 175 -18.57 0.12 7.85
CA LYS A 175 -18.92 -1.21 8.34
C LYS A 175 -17.97 -2.31 7.86
N TYR A 176 -17.35 -2.13 6.70
CA TYR A 176 -16.46 -3.13 6.12
C TYR A 176 -15.09 -2.56 5.75
N THR A 177 -14.11 -3.44 5.70
CA THR A 177 -12.76 -3.20 5.18
C THR A 177 -12.39 -4.33 4.22
N ASP A 178 -11.29 -4.18 3.48
CA ASP A 178 -10.71 -5.25 2.67
C ASP A 178 -9.19 -5.30 2.98
N PRO A 179 -8.77 -6.05 4.01
CA PRO A 179 -7.39 -6.04 4.51
C PRO A 179 -6.35 -6.51 3.47
N SER A 180 -6.68 -7.52 2.68
CA SER A 180 -5.79 -8.10 1.67
C SER A 180 -5.86 -7.39 0.33
N GLY A 181 -6.91 -6.60 0.08
CA GLY A 181 -7.27 -6.12 -1.24
C GLY A 181 -7.82 -7.23 -2.12
N LEU A 182 -8.58 -8.18 -1.58
CA LEU A 182 -9.27 -9.23 -2.36
C LEU A 182 -10.72 -9.41 -1.92
N GLU A 183 -11.00 -9.35 -0.62
CA GLU A 183 -12.30 -9.75 -0.07
C GLU A 183 -12.76 -8.76 1.01
N VAL A 184 -14.07 -8.54 1.06
CA VAL A 184 -14.68 -7.60 2.02
C VAL A 184 -14.96 -8.29 3.36
N PHE A 185 -14.46 -7.73 4.45
CA PHE A 185 -14.66 -8.23 5.82
C PHE A 185 -15.41 -7.21 6.69
N PRO A 186 -16.34 -7.66 7.56
CA PRO A 186 -16.94 -6.81 8.59
C PRO A 186 -15.89 -6.31 9.59
N ASN A 187 -16.05 -5.07 10.05
CA ASN A 187 -15.17 -4.49 11.06
C ASN A 187 -15.19 -5.29 12.37
N GLY A 188 -14.02 -5.45 12.99
CA GLY A 188 -13.87 -6.17 14.26
C GLY A 188 -13.76 -7.70 14.12
N VAL A 189 -13.83 -8.24 12.90
CA VAL A 189 -13.46 -9.64 12.64
C VAL A 189 -11.97 -9.67 12.29
N PRO A 190 -11.12 -10.41 13.04
CA PRO A 190 -9.74 -10.59 12.64
C PRO A 190 -9.70 -11.22 11.25
N SER A 191 -8.92 -10.63 10.34
CA SER A 191 -8.65 -11.21 9.02
C SER A 191 -8.16 -12.66 9.19
N PRO A 192 -8.52 -13.60 8.31
CA PRO A 192 -8.05 -14.99 8.40
C PRO A 192 -6.54 -15.16 8.13
N THR A 193 -5.74 -14.09 8.03
CA THR A 193 -4.29 -14.23 7.91
C THR A 193 -3.65 -14.67 9.24
N PRO A 194 -2.68 -15.61 9.19
CA PRO A 194 -2.37 -16.45 10.33
C PRO A 194 -1.38 -15.76 11.28
N LEU A 195 -1.91 -15.07 12.28
CA LEU A 195 -1.33 -15.08 13.62
C LEU A 195 -2.40 -15.50 14.62
N GLY A 196 -2.52 -16.82 14.80
CA GLY A 196 -3.05 -17.41 16.03
C GLY A 196 -4.57 -17.46 16.18
N SER A 197 -5.27 -18.21 15.33
CA SER A 197 -6.34 -19.09 15.81
C SER A 197 -6.57 -20.22 14.81
N GLY A 198 -6.45 -21.47 15.28
CA GLY A 198 -6.59 -22.68 14.47
C GLY A 198 -8.03 -22.98 14.03
N ARG A 199 -8.73 -22.00 13.47
CA ARG A 199 -10.02 -22.21 12.82
C ARG A 199 -10.03 -21.49 11.47
N SER A 200 -9.72 -22.25 10.43
CA SER A 200 -10.04 -21.89 9.06
C SER A 200 -11.55 -21.74 8.91
N PRO A 201 -12.08 -20.64 8.36
CA PRO A 201 -13.31 -20.68 7.62
C PRO A 201 -12.95 -20.93 6.14
N CYS A 202 -13.65 -21.88 5.52
CA CYS A 202 -13.83 -22.07 4.07
C CYS A 202 -12.64 -22.58 3.22
N THR A 203 -12.73 -23.85 2.84
CA THR A 203 -11.92 -24.60 1.84
C THR A 203 -11.95 -24.06 0.40
N ILE A 204 -12.35 -22.81 0.16
CA ILE A 204 -12.35 -22.17 -1.17
C ILE A 204 -11.02 -21.42 -1.42
N TYR A 205 -10.25 -21.13 -0.37
CA TYR A 205 -9.04 -20.29 -0.40
C TYR A 205 -7.84 -20.87 -1.17
N ASP A 206 -7.71 -22.19 -1.29
CA ASP A 206 -6.49 -22.79 -1.86
C ASP A 206 -6.46 -22.82 -3.39
N GLU A 207 -7.61 -22.77 -4.08
CA GLU A 207 -7.65 -22.80 -5.55
C GLU A 207 -7.63 -21.40 -6.16
N ALA A 208 -8.34 -20.43 -5.55
CA ALA A 208 -8.38 -19.05 -6.02
C ALA A 208 -7.04 -18.32 -5.85
N LEU A 209 -6.32 -18.56 -4.73
CA LEU A 209 -4.98 -18.00 -4.54
C LEU A 209 -3.96 -18.57 -5.54
N LYS A 210 -4.08 -19.85 -5.91
CA LYS A 210 -3.21 -20.47 -6.93
C LYS A 210 -3.44 -19.85 -8.32
N ASP A 211 -4.69 -19.58 -8.69
CA ASP A 211 -5.02 -18.97 -9.99
C ASP A 211 -4.63 -17.48 -10.04
N ALA A 212 -4.78 -16.74 -8.94
CA ALA A 212 -4.32 -15.35 -8.83
C ALA A 212 -2.78 -15.25 -8.87
N GLN A 213 -2.07 -16.15 -8.18
CA GLN A 213 -0.59 -16.21 -8.20
C GLN A 213 -0.04 -16.60 -9.58
N ALA A 214 -0.71 -17.49 -10.30
CA ALA A 214 -0.34 -17.87 -11.67
C ALA A 214 -0.51 -16.72 -12.68
N LYS A 215 -1.44 -15.79 -12.45
CA LYS A 215 -1.67 -14.63 -13.32
C LYS A 215 -0.66 -13.50 -13.10
N PHE A 216 -0.15 -13.33 -11.88
CA PHE A 216 0.82 -12.28 -11.51
C PHE A 216 2.28 -12.58 -11.94
N SER A 217 2.59 -13.77 -12.46
CA SER A 217 3.94 -14.11 -12.93
C SER A 217 4.35 -13.39 -14.24
N ARG A 218 3.52 -12.48 -14.76
CA ARG A 218 3.85 -11.59 -15.88
C ARG A 218 4.17 -10.20 -15.33
N GLN A 219 5.43 -9.80 -15.50
CA GLN A 219 5.96 -8.48 -15.13
C GLN A 219 5.14 -7.36 -15.78
N GLU A 220 4.22 -6.76 -15.04
CA GLU A 220 3.57 -5.51 -15.45
C GLU A 220 4.24 -4.33 -14.76
N LEU A 221 4.96 -3.55 -15.58
CA LEU A 221 5.53 -2.26 -15.20
C LEU A 221 4.40 -1.25 -15.02
N TRP A 222 4.04 -0.94 -13.78
CA TRP A 222 3.06 0.11 -13.49
C TRP A 222 3.71 1.49 -13.60
N ASN A 223 3.46 2.19 -14.71
CA ASN A 223 3.71 3.62 -14.83
C ASN A 223 2.50 4.37 -14.28
N VAL A 224 2.57 4.87 -13.05
CA VAL A 224 1.57 5.81 -12.51
C VAL A 224 2.02 7.23 -12.87
N THR A 225 1.40 7.83 -13.87
CA THR A 225 1.54 9.25 -14.24
C THR A 225 0.31 10.04 -13.80
N ARG A 226 0.53 11.18 -13.14
CA ARG A 226 -0.40 12.32 -13.22
C ARG A 226 0.14 13.30 -14.25
#